data_AF-A0A5C4K7U4-F1
#
_entry.id   AF-A0A5C4K7U4-F1
#
_cell.length_a   1.000
_cell.length_b   1.000
_cell.length_c   1.000
_cell.angle_alpha   90.00
_cell.angle_beta   90.00
_cell.angle_gamma   90.00
#
_symmetry.space_group_name_H-M   'P 1'
#
loop_
_entity.id
_entity.type
_entity.pdbx_description
1 polymer ?
#
loop_
_entity_poly.entity_id
_entity_poly.type
_entity_poly.pdbx_seq_one_letter_code
_entity_poly.pdbx_strand_id
1 'polypeptide(L)'
;MLAYALAATLMPSVGAFVAVAWGMQGYKQMAAAGEPAAGGGILPALLATTFRGLVLAVLTLCVLMFQALVAGEAGAVAAAAAGVTAVEGALFGAVGVAAAAGKSGPARVAGWALAAILVAGSAGAAAALVPLVRVVEPVTVAVNVQWGPAGTPVAYECSEVPAGVAEVYHTERIMWLAAISPSVVFLAVGADADPAGRVLGWVPAALQEAGDGTQVPCVNGEPRARDSARMPLPVVGIAGQALVAGALLAAGNKVSSRRRSLP
;
A
#
# COMPACT_ATOMS: atom_id res chain seq x y z
N MET A 1 12.68 5.59 18.77
CA MET A 1 12.74 4.63 17.64
C MET A 1 11.44 3.87 17.44
N LEU A 2 11.08 2.91 18.30
CA LEU A 2 9.88 2.08 18.12
C LEU A 2 8.57 2.89 17.95
N ALA A 3 8.36 3.91 18.79
CA ALA A 3 7.18 4.77 18.71
C ALA A 3 7.07 5.55 17.38
N TYR A 4 8.21 6.01 16.83
CA TYR A 4 8.28 6.73 15.56
C TYR A 4 7.96 5.80 14.39
N ALA A 5 8.54 4.59 14.36
CA ALA A 5 8.25 3.59 13.34
C ALA A 5 6.78 3.09 13.40
N LEU A 6 6.25 2.85 14.60
CA LEU A 6 4.85 2.48 14.79
C LEU A 6 3.89 3.60 14.36
N ALA A 7 4.18 4.86 14.73
CA ALA A 7 3.37 5.99 14.28
C ALA A 7 3.40 6.10 12.74
N ALA A 8 4.58 6.02 12.13
CA ALA A 8 4.72 6.13 10.68
C ALA A 8 3.97 5.02 9.91
N THR A 9 3.94 3.79 10.44
CA THR A 9 3.20 2.65 9.83
C THR A 9 1.69 2.74 9.99
N LEU A 10 1.20 3.31 11.09
CA LEU A 10 -0.23 3.42 11.38
C LEU A 10 -0.90 4.61 10.69
N MET A 11 -0.17 5.72 10.50
CA MET A 11 -0.73 6.96 9.94
C MET A 11 -1.42 6.79 8.58
N PRO A 12 -0.84 6.09 7.59
CA PRO A 12 -1.52 5.85 6.31
C PRO A 12 -2.83 5.07 6.46
N SER A 13 -2.84 4.04 7.30
CA SER A 13 -4.02 3.18 7.53
C SER A 13 -5.13 3.92 8.26
N VAL A 14 -4.81 4.72 9.27
CA VAL A 14 -5.78 5.59 9.95
C VAL A 14 -6.29 6.67 8.99
N GLY A 15 -5.39 7.27 8.22
CA GLY A 15 -5.71 8.28 7.20
C GLY A 15 -6.67 7.74 6.14
N ALA A 16 -6.50 6.49 5.70
CA ALA A 16 -7.39 5.82 4.76
C ALA A 16 -8.84 5.77 5.29
N PHE A 17 -9.05 5.30 6.53
CA PHE A 17 -10.40 5.26 7.12
C PHE A 17 -11.02 6.65 7.30
N VAL A 18 -10.22 7.62 7.75
CA VAL A 18 -10.65 9.01 7.91
C VAL A 18 -11.05 9.61 6.56
N ALA A 19 -10.30 9.32 5.49
CA ALA A 19 -10.60 9.75 4.13
C ALA A 19 -11.92 9.16 3.61
N VAL A 20 -12.19 7.87 3.84
CA VAL A 20 -13.50 7.26 3.52
C VAL A 20 -14.63 8.00 4.22
N ALA A 21 -14.47 8.28 5.52
CA ALA A 21 -15.46 9.03 6.30
C ALA A 21 -15.70 10.43 5.72
N TRP A 22 -14.65 11.17 5.41
CA TRP A 22 -14.74 12.48 4.76
C TRP A 22 -15.39 12.39 3.38
N GLY A 23 -15.09 11.36 2.59
CA GLY A 23 -15.69 11.12 1.27
C GLY A 23 -17.20 10.97 1.36
N MET A 24 -17.65 10.14 2.29
CA MET A 24 -19.07 9.94 2.51
C MET A 24 -19.79 11.18 3.03
N GLN A 25 -19.17 11.93 3.94
CA GLN A 25 -19.75 13.15 4.51
C GLN A 25 -19.79 14.28 3.47
N GLY A 26 -18.69 14.49 2.74
CA GLY A 26 -18.57 15.53 1.72
C GLY A 26 -19.59 15.35 0.61
N TYR A 27 -19.77 14.12 0.11
CA TYR A 27 -20.78 13.85 -0.90
C TYR A 27 -22.22 14.11 -0.40
N LYS A 28 -22.54 13.74 0.85
CA LYS A 28 -23.86 14.02 1.45
C LYS A 28 -24.13 15.51 1.57
N GLN A 29 -23.15 16.30 2.00
CA GLN A 29 -23.27 17.75 2.12
C GLN A 29 -23.53 18.39 0.75
N MET A 30 -22.78 17.98 -0.28
CA MET A 30 -22.97 18.47 -1.65
C MET A 30 -24.30 18.05 -2.26
N ALA A 31 -24.77 16.82 -1.98
CA ALA A 31 -26.08 16.36 -2.42
C ALA A 31 -27.25 17.12 -1.74
N ALA A 32 -27.06 17.55 -0.48
CA ALA A 32 -28.05 18.31 0.27
C ALA A 32 -28.10 19.80 -0.12
N ALA A 33 -26.97 20.37 -0.56
CA ALA A 33 -26.86 21.77 -0.96
C ALA A 33 -27.62 22.11 -2.27
N GLY A 34 -28.01 21.11 -3.06
CA GLY A 34 -28.95 21.28 -4.18
C GLY A 34 -28.44 22.06 -5.39
N GLU A 35 -27.20 22.57 -5.39
CA GLU A 35 -26.67 23.35 -6.51
C GLU A 35 -26.27 22.44 -7.70
N PRO A 36 -26.80 22.71 -8.92
CA PRO A 36 -26.48 21.95 -10.11
C PRO A 36 -25.16 22.46 -10.70
N ALA A 37 -24.04 22.24 -10.00
CA ALA A 37 -22.74 22.45 -10.62
C ALA A 37 -22.60 21.48 -11.80
N ALA A 38 -22.23 21.99 -12.97
CA ALA A 38 -21.92 21.20 -14.16
C ALA A 38 -20.89 20.11 -13.80
N GLY A 39 -21.34 18.87 -13.63
CA GLY A 39 -20.54 17.75 -13.11
C GLY A 39 -21.19 16.94 -11.97
N GLY A 40 -22.15 17.53 -11.23
CA GLY A 40 -22.78 16.91 -10.05
C GLY A 40 -21.88 16.86 -8.81
N GLY A 41 -22.44 16.48 -7.65
CA GLY A 41 -21.77 16.56 -6.34
C GLY A 41 -20.56 15.64 -6.10
N ILE A 42 -20.13 14.84 -7.10
CA ILE A 42 -18.99 13.90 -6.97
C ILE A 42 -17.66 14.65 -7.02
N LEU A 43 -17.43 15.46 -8.05
CA LEU A 43 -16.17 16.20 -8.23
C LEU A 43 -15.84 17.17 -7.08
N PRO A 44 -16.76 18.03 -6.60
CA PRO A 44 -16.45 18.91 -5.47
C PRO A 44 -16.21 18.13 -4.18
N ALA A 45 -16.91 17.02 -3.96
CA ALA A 45 -16.67 16.14 -2.82
C ALA A 45 -15.26 15.51 -2.89
N LEU A 46 -14.85 15.03 -4.06
CA LEU A 46 -13.51 14.50 -4.31
C LEU A 46 -12.42 15.54 -4.02
N LEU A 47 -12.55 16.74 -4.59
CA LEU A 47 -11.58 17.83 -4.37
C LEU A 47 -11.47 18.20 -2.89
N ALA A 48 -12.60 18.34 -2.20
CA ALA A 48 -12.62 18.63 -0.76
C ALA A 48 -11.93 17.51 0.04
N THR A 49 -12.16 16.25 -0.31
CA THR A 49 -11.55 15.11 0.38
C THR A 49 -10.07 15.00 0.12
N THR A 50 -9.63 15.23 -1.12
CA THR A 50 -8.22 15.25 -1.50
C THR A 50 -7.48 16.37 -0.75
N PHE A 51 -8.09 17.56 -0.65
CA PHE A 51 -7.50 18.66 0.10
C PHE A 51 -7.37 18.32 1.60
N ARG A 52 -8.40 17.72 2.21
CA ARG A 52 -8.32 17.24 3.60
C ARG A 52 -7.25 16.17 3.78
N GLY A 53 -7.10 15.24 2.82
CA GLY A 53 -6.02 14.26 2.80
C GLY A 53 -4.64 14.90 2.74
N LEU A 54 -4.46 15.95 1.93
CA LEU A 54 -3.21 16.72 1.85
C LEU A 54 -2.92 17.46 3.16
N VAL A 55 -3.93 18.08 3.78
CA VAL A 55 -3.77 18.69 5.12
C VAL A 55 -3.35 17.65 6.14
N LEU A 56 -3.96 16.46 6.13
CA LEU A 56 -3.57 15.35 7.01
C LEU A 56 -2.13 14.90 6.75
N ALA A 57 -1.71 14.83 5.49
CA ALA A 57 -0.34 14.50 5.12
C ALA A 57 0.67 15.53 5.64
N VAL A 58 0.35 16.83 5.56
CA VAL A 58 1.19 17.90 6.12
C VAL A 58 1.28 17.78 7.64
N LEU A 59 0.16 17.54 8.33
CA LEU A 59 0.17 17.33 9.78
C LEU A 59 0.99 16.09 10.17
N THR A 60 0.83 15.00 9.41
CA THR A 60 1.60 13.76 9.58
C THR A 60 3.09 14.03 9.42
N LEU A 61 3.48 14.79 8.39
CA LEU A 61 4.86 15.21 8.17
C LEU A 61 5.40 16.02 9.36
N CYS A 62 4.67 17.03 9.84
CA CYS A 62 5.11 17.86 10.96
C CYS A 62 5.31 17.04 12.24
N VAL A 63 4.36 16.17 12.57
CA VAL A 63 4.42 15.33 13.77
C VAL A 63 5.57 14.33 13.67
N LEU A 64 5.72 13.66 12.53
CA LEU A 64 6.77 12.66 12.32
C LEU A 64 8.16 13.31 12.20
N MET A 65 8.28 14.50 11.60
CA MET A 65 9.51 15.31 11.63
C MET A 65 9.92 15.62 13.05
N PHE A 66 8.98 16.09 13.88
CA PHE A 66 9.27 16.40 15.27
C PHE A 66 9.75 15.16 16.03
N GLN A 67 9.12 14.00 15.81
CA GLN A 67 9.57 12.73 16.40
C GLN A 67 10.94 12.30 15.90
N ALA A 68 11.23 12.47 14.61
CA ALA A 68 12.55 12.16 14.03
C ALA A 68 13.63 13.05 14.65
N LEU A 69 13.36 14.35 14.79
CA LEU A 69 14.27 15.31 15.44
C LEU A 69 14.55 14.94 16.89
N VAL A 70 13.52 14.60 17.67
CA VAL A 70 13.69 14.16 19.07
C VAL A 70 14.46 12.83 19.15
N ALA A 71 14.30 11.96 18.16
CA ALA A 71 15.00 10.67 18.10
C ALA A 71 16.43 10.76 17.52
N GLY A 72 16.84 11.92 16.98
CA GLY A 72 18.14 12.08 16.30
C GLY A 72 18.22 11.42 14.92
N GLU A 73 17.07 11.17 14.28
CA GLU A 73 16.96 10.38 13.04
C GLU A 73 16.71 11.21 11.79
N ALA A 74 16.97 10.59 10.64
CA ALA A 74 16.69 11.18 9.35
C ALA A 74 15.17 11.31 9.09
N GLY A 75 14.80 12.44 8.49
CA GLY A 75 13.42 12.77 8.19
C GLY A 75 12.79 12.06 6.99
N ALA A 76 13.56 11.24 6.27
CA ALA A 76 13.12 10.61 5.03
C ALA A 76 11.90 9.68 5.23
N VAL A 77 11.84 8.94 6.34
CA VAL A 77 10.71 8.06 6.69
C VAL A 77 9.42 8.86 6.95
N ALA A 78 9.53 10.03 7.59
CA ALA A 78 8.40 10.92 7.78
C ALA A 78 7.87 11.48 6.45
N ALA A 79 8.77 11.82 5.52
CA ALA A 79 8.39 12.24 4.17
C ALA A 79 7.69 11.12 3.40
N ALA A 80 8.20 9.88 3.47
CA ALA A 80 7.56 8.71 2.89
C ALA A 80 6.14 8.47 3.47
N ALA A 81 5.99 8.49 4.80
CA ALA A 81 4.70 8.33 5.47
C ALA A 81 3.69 9.42 5.05
N ALA A 82 4.13 10.67 4.98
CA ALA A 82 3.30 11.78 4.54
C ALA A 82 2.89 11.64 3.06
N GLY A 83 3.82 11.27 2.19
CA GLY A 83 3.54 11.03 0.77
C GLY A 83 2.49 9.94 0.55
N VAL A 84 2.65 8.80 1.23
CA VAL A 84 1.65 7.71 1.18
C VAL A 84 0.32 8.19 1.75
N THR A 85 0.31 8.89 2.88
CA THR A 85 -0.93 9.45 3.47
C THR A 85 -1.68 10.38 2.51
N ALA A 86 -0.96 11.19 1.70
CA ALA A 86 -1.57 12.05 0.71
C ALA A 86 -2.23 11.26 -0.43
N VAL A 87 -1.53 10.25 -0.97
CA VAL A 87 -2.05 9.38 -2.04
C VAL A 87 -3.26 8.59 -1.55
N GLU A 88 -3.14 7.95 -0.40
CA GLU A 88 -4.18 7.12 0.22
C GLU A 88 -5.40 7.96 0.59
N GLY A 89 -5.19 9.19 1.08
CA GLY A 89 -6.26 10.13 1.36
C GLY A 89 -7.13 10.44 0.13
N ALA A 90 -6.52 10.55 -1.06
CA ALA A 90 -7.27 10.73 -2.30
C ALA A 90 -8.02 9.46 -2.73
N LEU A 91 -7.35 8.30 -2.70
CA LEU A 91 -7.90 7.01 -3.14
C LEU A 91 -9.06 6.55 -2.26
N PHE A 92 -8.87 6.55 -0.94
CA PHE A 92 -9.90 6.15 0.02
C PHE A 92 -11.00 7.22 0.16
N GLY A 93 -10.67 8.50 -0.03
CA GLY A 93 -11.66 9.56 -0.21
C GLY A 93 -12.62 9.26 -1.37
N ALA A 94 -12.08 8.85 -2.51
CA ALA A 94 -12.86 8.43 -3.67
C ALA A 94 -13.76 7.21 -3.39
N VAL A 95 -13.26 6.21 -2.66
CA VAL A 95 -14.09 5.07 -2.20
C VAL A 95 -15.27 5.57 -1.36
N GLY A 96 -15.03 6.48 -0.41
CA GLY A 96 -16.08 7.08 0.42
C GLY A 96 -17.12 7.86 -0.39
N VAL A 97 -16.68 8.68 -1.34
CA VAL A 97 -17.57 9.43 -2.25
C VAL A 97 -18.43 8.47 -3.08
N ALA A 98 -17.82 7.44 -3.68
CA ALA A 98 -18.53 6.45 -4.48
C ALA A 98 -19.55 5.66 -3.66
N ALA A 99 -19.18 5.23 -2.45
CA ALA A 99 -20.06 4.52 -1.53
C ALA A 99 -21.30 5.36 -1.15
N ALA A 100 -21.12 6.68 -0.95
CA ALA A 100 -22.21 7.59 -0.63
C ALA A 100 -23.10 7.96 -1.83
N ALA A 101 -22.59 7.87 -3.06
CA ALA A 101 -23.40 8.00 -4.27
C ALA A 101 -24.45 6.87 -4.40
N GLY A 102 -24.15 5.69 -3.83
CA GLY A 102 -25.12 4.63 -3.59
C GLY A 102 -26.18 5.04 -2.55
N LYS A 103 -27.47 4.93 -2.88
CA LYS A 103 -28.58 5.38 -1.99
C LYS A 103 -28.84 4.41 -0.84
N SER A 104 -28.37 3.17 -0.94
CA SER A 104 -28.71 2.10 -0.01
C SER A 104 -27.72 2.07 1.16
N GLY A 105 -28.22 1.84 2.38
CA GLY A 105 -27.38 1.52 3.54
C GLY A 105 -26.29 0.47 3.25
N PRO A 106 -26.60 -0.61 2.51
CA PRO A 106 -25.61 -1.58 2.03
C PRO A 106 -24.41 -0.99 1.28
N ALA A 107 -24.58 0.04 0.45
CA ALA A 107 -23.46 0.63 -0.29
C ALA A 107 -22.43 1.31 0.64
N ARG A 108 -22.90 1.91 1.74
CA ARG A 108 -22.04 2.53 2.75
C ARG A 108 -21.29 1.47 3.56
N VAL A 109 -21.99 0.40 3.93
CA VAL A 109 -21.37 -0.75 4.62
C VAL A 109 -20.32 -1.39 3.72
N ALA A 110 -20.61 -1.56 2.43
CA ALA A 110 -19.66 -2.07 1.45
C ALA A 110 -18.42 -1.17 1.31
N GLY A 111 -18.58 0.16 1.36
CA GLY A 111 -17.45 1.10 1.36
C GLY A 111 -16.52 0.92 2.57
N TRP A 112 -17.07 0.78 3.78
CA TRP A 112 -16.29 0.49 4.99
C TRP A 112 -15.67 -0.91 4.98
N ALA A 113 -16.43 -1.92 4.55
CA ALA A 113 -15.94 -3.29 4.44
C ALA A 113 -14.78 -3.37 3.45
N LEU A 114 -14.91 -2.71 2.30
CA LEU A 114 -13.85 -2.60 1.31
C LEU A 114 -12.63 -1.89 1.90
N ALA A 115 -12.81 -0.78 2.62
CA ALA A 115 -11.69 -0.10 3.26
C ALA A 115 -10.97 -1.01 4.26
N ALA A 116 -11.70 -1.76 5.09
CA ALA A 116 -11.12 -2.73 6.02
C ALA A 116 -10.39 -3.87 5.29
N ILE A 117 -10.94 -4.36 4.19
CA ILE A 117 -10.32 -5.38 3.34
C ILE A 117 -9.03 -4.82 2.73
N LEU A 118 -9.03 -3.63 2.16
CA LEU A 118 -7.83 -3.04 1.55
C LEU A 118 -6.76 -2.75 2.60
N VAL A 119 -7.14 -2.21 3.77
CA VAL A 119 -6.20 -1.82 4.83
C VAL A 119 -5.55 -3.03 5.51
N ALA A 120 -6.35 -4.01 5.94
CA ALA A 120 -5.87 -5.14 6.75
C ALA A 120 -6.15 -6.50 6.11
N GLY A 121 -7.31 -6.66 5.45
CA GLY A 121 -7.71 -7.94 4.86
C GLY A 121 -6.80 -8.41 3.73
N SER A 122 -6.18 -7.49 2.99
CA SER A 122 -5.30 -7.76 1.84
C SER A 122 -3.97 -8.38 2.29
N ALA A 123 -3.35 -7.77 3.30
CA ALA A 123 -2.18 -8.31 3.99
C ALA A 123 -2.51 -9.62 4.72
N GLY A 124 -3.66 -9.70 5.39
CA GLY A 124 -4.12 -10.92 6.05
C GLY A 124 -4.38 -12.07 5.09
N ALA A 125 -4.95 -11.78 3.91
CA ALA A 125 -5.17 -12.76 2.85
C ALA A 125 -3.84 -13.25 2.27
N ALA A 126 -2.88 -12.35 2.02
CA ALA A 126 -1.54 -12.76 1.62
C ALA A 126 -0.90 -13.69 2.66
N ALA A 127 -0.97 -13.34 3.95
CA ALA A 127 -0.47 -14.19 5.03
C ALA A 127 -1.16 -15.57 5.08
N ALA A 128 -2.47 -15.62 4.89
CA ALA A 128 -3.23 -16.87 4.88
C ALA A 128 -2.91 -17.76 3.66
N LEU A 129 -2.45 -17.17 2.55
CA LEU A 129 -2.07 -17.89 1.33
C LEU A 129 -0.60 -18.37 1.33
N VAL A 130 0.23 -17.96 2.30
CA VAL A 130 1.63 -18.37 2.41
C VAL A 130 1.83 -19.90 2.33
N PRO A 131 1.01 -20.74 2.99
CA PRO A 131 1.18 -22.19 2.90
C PRO A 131 0.98 -22.76 1.49
N LEU A 132 0.20 -22.08 0.63
CA LEU A 132 -0.09 -22.53 -0.74
C LEU A 132 1.04 -22.22 -1.72
N VAL A 133 1.95 -21.31 -1.37
CA VAL A 133 3.11 -20.96 -2.19
C VAL A 133 4.41 -21.59 -1.68
N ARG A 134 4.31 -22.44 -0.65
CA ARG A 134 5.44 -23.21 -0.10
C ARG A 134 5.69 -24.45 -0.96
N VAL A 135 6.92 -24.61 -1.42
CA VAL A 135 7.40 -25.77 -2.18
C VAL A 135 8.76 -26.19 -1.62
N VAL A 136 9.06 -27.49 -1.65
CA VAL A 136 10.41 -27.99 -1.33
C VAL A 136 11.16 -28.16 -2.63
N GLU A 137 12.24 -27.39 -2.81
CA GLU A 137 13.02 -27.38 -4.05
C GLU A 137 14.51 -27.66 -3.77
N PRO A 138 15.24 -28.25 -4.73
CA PRO A 138 16.68 -28.45 -4.58
C PRO A 138 17.41 -27.11 -4.71
N VAL A 139 18.42 -26.94 -3.86
CA VAL A 139 19.22 -25.71 -3.78
C VAL A 139 20.69 -25.99 -4.02
N THR A 140 21.40 -24.99 -4.53
CA THR A 140 22.86 -25.05 -4.71
C THR A 140 23.56 -23.96 -3.90
N VAL A 141 24.88 -24.08 -3.75
CA VAL A 141 25.67 -23.10 -2.99
C VAL A 141 25.77 -21.80 -3.79
N ALA A 142 25.36 -20.69 -3.18
CA ALA A 142 25.60 -19.34 -3.69
C ALA A 142 27.07 -18.95 -3.45
N VAL A 143 27.75 -18.53 -4.51
CA VAL A 143 29.17 -18.12 -4.51
C VAL A 143 29.28 -16.68 -5.00
N ASN A 144 30.44 -16.05 -4.77
CA ASN A 144 30.71 -14.66 -5.20
C ASN A 144 29.65 -13.64 -4.74
N VAL A 145 29.14 -13.82 -3.51
CA VAL A 145 28.04 -13.01 -2.97
C VAL A 145 28.50 -11.57 -2.69
N GLN A 146 27.84 -10.63 -3.33
CA GLN A 146 27.93 -9.20 -3.04
C GLN A 146 26.83 -8.83 -2.05
N TRP A 147 27.21 -8.14 -0.97
CA TRP A 147 26.30 -7.74 0.09
C TRP A 147 25.93 -6.27 -0.04
N GLY A 148 24.64 -5.98 0.02
CA GLY A 148 24.11 -4.63 0.05
C GLY A 148 24.25 -3.96 1.42
N PRO A 149 23.93 -2.65 1.51
CA PRO A 149 24.03 -1.86 2.75
C PRO A 149 23.20 -2.40 3.92
N ALA A 150 22.13 -3.13 3.62
CA ALA A 150 21.21 -3.73 4.59
C ALA A 150 21.60 -5.18 4.97
N GLY A 151 22.77 -5.67 4.56
CA GLY A 151 23.19 -7.04 4.83
C GLY A 151 22.43 -8.09 4.00
N THR A 152 21.80 -7.68 2.90
CA THR A 152 21.08 -8.55 1.97
C THR A 152 21.96 -8.89 0.75
N PRO A 153 21.90 -10.12 0.21
CA PRO A 153 22.64 -10.46 -1.01
C PRO A 153 22.06 -9.68 -2.21
N VAL A 154 22.88 -8.87 -2.88
CA VAL A 154 22.45 -8.05 -4.04
C VAL A 154 22.87 -8.66 -5.37
N ALA A 155 23.96 -9.43 -5.40
CA ALA A 155 24.40 -10.19 -6.55
C ALA A 155 25.13 -11.45 -6.07
N TYR A 156 24.99 -12.55 -6.80
CA TYR A 156 25.63 -13.83 -6.48
C TYR A 156 25.57 -14.75 -7.71
N GLU A 157 26.44 -15.74 -7.74
CA GLU A 157 26.45 -16.81 -8.74
C GLU A 157 26.03 -18.12 -8.07
N CYS A 158 25.41 -19.02 -8.83
CA CYS A 158 25.03 -20.34 -8.33
C CYS A 158 26.03 -21.39 -8.79
N SER A 159 26.60 -22.12 -7.85
CA SER A 159 27.46 -23.25 -8.18
C SER A 159 26.63 -24.45 -8.65
N GLU A 160 27.29 -25.40 -9.33
CA GLU A 160 26.71 -26.71 -9.64
C GLU A 160 26.70 -27.66 -8.43
N VAL A 161 27.26 -27.24 -7.29
CA VAL A 161 27.36 -28.07 -6.08
C VAL A 161 26.01 -28.10 -5.36
N PRO A 162 25.36 -29.28 -5.26
CA PRO A 162 24.10 -29.40 -4.55
C PRO A 162 24.29 -29.13 -3.06
N ALA A 163 23.44 -28.27 -2.51
CA ALA A 163 23.40 -27.91 -1.09
C ALA A 163 22.24 -28.59 -0.34
N GLY A 164 21.47 -29.46 -1.02
CA GLY A 164 20.33 -30.19 -0.48
C GLY A 164 19.00 -29.66 -0.99
N VAL A 165 17.98 -29.70 -0.13
CA VAL A 165 16.64 -29.16 -0.41
C VAL A 165 16.29 -28.10 0.62
N ALA A 166 15.57 -27.06 0.21
CA ALA A 166 15.08 -26.02 1.08
C ALA A 166 13.58 -25.79 0.86
N GLU A 167 12.93 -25.25 1.88
CA GLU A 167 11.57 -24.71 1.73
C GLU A 167 11.65 -23.36 1.03
N VAL A 168 11.14 -23.32 -0.19
CA VAL A 168 11.04 -22.12 -1.02
C VAL A 168 9.61 -21.60 -0.95
N TYR A 169 9.47 -20.31 -0.70
CA TYR A 169 8.18 -19.64 -0.67
C TYR A 169 8.06 -18.76 -1.92
N HIS A 170 7.20 -19.13 -2.85
CA HIS A 170 6.92 -18.35 -4.07
C HIS A 170 5.99 -17.16 -3.80
N THR A 171 6.39 -16.31 -2.85
CA THR A 171 5.63 -15.15 -2.40
C THR A 171 5.41 -14.12 -3.50
N GLU A 172 6.20 -14.13 -4.58
CA GLU A 172 5.96 -13.32 -5.78
C GLU A 172 4.55 -13.51 -6.36
N ARG A 173 3.91 -14.65 -6.11
CA ARG A 173 2.56 -14.98 -6.59
C ARG A 173 1.44 -14.32 -5.77
N ILE A 174 1.71 -13.92 -4.53
CA ILE A 174 0.71 -13.46 -3.56
C ILE A 174 1.02 -12.08 -2.97
N MET A 175 2.25 -11.59 -3.08
CA MET A 175 2.67 -10.33 -2.49
C MET A 175 1.99 -9.10 -3.09
N TRP A 176 1.48 -9.21 -4.32
CA TRP A 176 0.63 -8.17 -4.91
C TRP A 176 -0.64 -7.92 -4.09
N LEU A 177 -1.17 -8.93 -3.38
CA LEU A 177 -2.30 -8.76 -2.47
C LEU A 177 -1.90 -7.91 -1.27
N ALA A 178 -0.77 -8.24 -0.63
CA ALA A 178 -0.26 -7.47 0.51
C ALA A 178 0.03 -6.02 0.12
N ALA A 179 0.57 -5.79 -1.09
CA ALA A 179 0.91 -4.47 -1.61
C ALA A 179 -0.31 -3.52 -1.68
N ILE A 180 -1.54 -4.03 -1.71
CA ILE A 180 -2.75 -3.19 -1.71
C ILE A 180 -2.98 -2.52 -0.34
N SER A 181 -2.33 -2.99 0.73
CA SER A 181 -2.42 -2.36 2.06
C SER A 181 -1.62 -1.06 2.14
N PRO A 182 -2.19 0.06 2.60
CA PRO A 182 -1.47 1.33 2.79
C PRO A 182 -0.24 1.21 3.68
N SER A 183 -0.30 0.37 4.73
CA SER A 183 0.85 0.12 5.59
C SER A 183 1.96 -0.65 4.85
N VAL A 184 1.62 -1.57 3.96
CA VAL A 184 2.61 -2.30 3.15
C VAL A 184 3.22 -1.39 2.08
N VAL A 185 2.41 -0.55 1.43
CA VAL A 185 2.91 0.51 0.52
C VAL A 185 3.90 1.40 1.26
N PHE A 186 3.54 1.88 2.46
CA PHE A 186 4.46 2.67 3.29
C PHE A 186 5.74 1.93 3.64
N LEU A 187 5.65 0.68 4.07
CA LEU A 187 6.85 -0.09 4.43
C LEU A 187 7.77 -0.31 3.22
N ALA A 188 7.20 -0.50 2.03
CA ALA A 188 7.95 -0.63 0.79
C ALA A 188 8.57 0.69 0.31
N VAL A 189 7.86 1.82 0.42
CA VAL A 189 8.44 3.16 0.10
C VAL A 189 9.45 3.61 1.16
N GLY A 190 9.17 3.30 2.42
CA GLY A 190 10.02 3.60 3.56
C GLY A 190 11.35 2.87 3.50
N ALA A 191 11.39 1.68 2.88
CA ALA A 191 12.60 0.94 2.57
C ALA A 191 13.63 1.79 1.82
N ASP A 192 13.20 2.42 0.73
CA ASP A 192 14.04 3.24 -0.12
C ASP A 192 14.45 4.55 0.56
N ALA A 193 13.59 5.04 1.45
CA ALA A 193 13.84 6.24 2.25
C ALA A 193 14.82 6.01 3.42
N ASP A 194 14.98 4.76 3.88
CA ASP A 194 15.90 4.35 4.96
C ASP A 194 16.78 3.17 4.53
N PRO A 195 17.69 3.37 3.55
CA PRO A 195 18.52 2.29 3.01
C PRO A 195 19.53 1.72 4.02
N ALA A 196 19.85 2.49 5.06
CA ALA A 196 20.69 2.06 6.17
C ALA A 196 19.91 1.29 7.25
N GLY A 197 18.58 1.19 7.12
CA GLY A 197 17.72 0.47 8.05
C GLY A 197 17.73 1.02 9.48
N ARG A 198 18.03 2.31 9.69
CA ARG A 198 18.14 2.89 11.04
C ARG A 198 16.81 2.95 11.77
N VAL A 199 15.74 3.16 11.03
CA VAL A 199 14.37 3.34 11.53
C VAL A 199 13.52 2.11 11.19
N LEU A 200 13.64 1.59 9.97
CA LEU A 200 12.82 0.51 9.46
C LEU A 200 13.55 -0.82 9.31
N GLY A 201 14.83 -0.95 9.63
CA GLY A 201 15.70 -2.09 9.25
C GLY A 201 15.23 -3.52 9.52
N TRP A 202 14.12 -3.72 10.25
CA TRP A 202 13.50 -5.01 10.53
C TRP A 202 12.47 -5.49 9.48
N VAL A 203 11.98 -4.63 8.58
CA VAL A 203 10.89 -4.95 7.60
C VAL A 203 11.27 -4.89 6.11
N PRO A 204 12.03 -3.88 5.63
CA PRO A 204 12.00 -3.50 4.22
C PRO A 204 12.79 -4.45 3.31
N ALA A 205 13.92 -4.96 3.78
CA ALA A 205 14.68 -6.01 3.09
C ALA A 205 13.81 -7.26 2.88
N ALA A 206 13.17 -7.75 3.95
CA ALA A 206 12.35 -8.94 3.93
C ALA A 206 11.08 -8.79 3.07
N LEU A 207 10.46 -7.60 3.05
CA LEU A 207 9.28 -7.34 2.21
C LEU A 207 9.61 -7.39 0.72
N GLN A 208 10.74 -6.79 0.32
CA GLN A 208 11.14 -6.78 -1.08
C GLN A 208 11.66 -8.15 -1.51
N GLU A 209 12.44 -8.84 -0.68
CA GLU A 209 12.83 -10.25 -0.92
C GLU A 209 11.61 -11.17 -0.99
N ALA A 210 10.56 -10.90 -0.20
CA ALA A 210 9.29 -11.61 -0.33
C ALA A 210 8.54 -11.25 -1.62
N GLY A 211 8.50 -9.98 -2.01
CA GLY A 211 7.94 -9.58 -3.32
C GLY A 211 8.65 -10.25 -4.48
N ASP A 212 9.96 -10.39 -4.37
CA ASP A 212 10.81 -10.93 -5.41
C ASP A 212 10.96 -12.47 -5.33
N GLY A 213 10.52 -13.11 -4.24
CA GLY A 213 10.67 -14.55 -4.04
C GLY A 213 12.14 -14.99 -4.05
N THR A 214 13.01 -14.15 -3.46
CA THR A 214 14.48 -14.28 -3.44
C THR A 214 15.03 -14.62 -2.06
N GLN A 215 14.20 -15.15 -1.16
CA GLN A 215 14.62 -15.56 0.19
C GLN A 215 15.62 -16.71 0.15
N VAL A 216 15.59 -17.50 -0.93
CA VAL A 216 16.57 -18.54 -1.24
C VAL A 216 17.32 -18.12 -2.51
N PRO A 217 18.64 -17.86 -2.42
CA PRO A 217 19.41 -17.31 -3.55
C PRO A 217 19.47 -18.25 -4.78
N CYS A 218 19.80 -19.52 -4.56
CA CYS A 218 20.07 -20.47 -5.64
C CYS A 218 19.11 -21.66 -5.56
N VAL A 219 18.21 -21.75 -6.53
CA VAL A 219 17.20 -22.81 -6.64
C VAL A 219 17.37 -23.47 -8.00
N ASN A 220 17.41 -24.80 -8.04
CA ASN A 220 17.68 -25.58 -9.27
C ASN A 220 18.97 -25.16 -10.02
N GLY A 221 19.97 -24.61 -9.32
CA GLY A 221 21.20 -24.12 -9.93
C GLY A 221 21.07 -22.77 -10.64
N GLU A 222 19.89 -22.15 -10.63
CA GLU A 222 19.65 -20.86 -11.25
C GLU A 222 19.64 -19.73 -10.20
N PRO A 223 20.26 -18.57 -10.51
CA PRO A 223 20.21 -17.42 -9.63
C PRO A 223 18.83 -16.77 -9.66
N ARG A 224 18.24 -16.57 -8.48
CA ARG A 224 17.02 -15.78 -8.30
C ARG A 224 17.40 -14.31 -8.10
N ALA A 225 18.16 -13.75 -9.03
CA ALA A 225 18.70 -12.40 -8.89
C ALA A 225 17.60 -11.31 -8.99
N ARG A 226 17.82 -10.21 -8.28
CA ARG A 226 16.96 -9.02 -8.25
C ARG A 226 16.89 -8.28 -9.59
N ASP A 227 17.75 -8.65 -10.55
CA ASP A 227 17.88 -8.01 -11.86
C ASP A 227 16.75 -8.38 -12.85
N SER A 228 15.87 -9.30 -12.50
CA SER A 228 14.64 -9.53 -13.27
C SER A 228 13.76 -8.28 -13.22
N ALA A 229 13.38 -7.75 -14.38
CA ALA A 229 12.54 -6.54 -14.47
C ALA A 229 11.17 -6.78 -13.80
N ARG A 230 11.05 -6.39 -12.53
CA ARG A 230 9.82 -6.51 -11.73
C ARG A 230 9.30 -5.12 -11.40
N MET A 231 7.97 -4.97 -11.42
CA MET A 231 7.35 -3.73 -10.98
C MET A 231 7.55 -3.58 -9.47
N PRO A 232 7.98 -2.39 -8.98
CA PRO A 232 8.11 -2.14 -7.56
C PRO A 232 6.77 -2.35 -6.83
N LEU A 233 6.79 -3.02 -5.67
CA LEU A 233 5.59 -3.29 -4.85
C LEU A 233 4.73 -2.04 -4.58
N PRO A 234 5.29 -0.85 -4.28
CA PRO A 234 4.48 0.36 -4.09
C PRO A 234 3.64 0.72 -5.32
N VAL A 235 4.20 0.53 -6.52
CA VAL A 235 3.51 0.83 -7.79
C VAL A 235 2.34 -0.13 -7.98
N VAL A 236 2.55 -1.43 -7.73
CA VAL A 236 1.49 -2.45 -7.80
C VAL A 236 0.35 -2.15 -6.82
N GLY A 237 0.71 -1.79 -5.58
CA GLY A 237 -0.25 -1.41 -4.53
C GLY A 237 -1.13 -0.22 -4.91
N ILE A 238 -0.48 0.90 -5.25
CA ILE A 238 -1.18 2.14 -5.63
C ILE A 238 -2.04 1.93 -6.88
N ALA A 239 -1.53 1.21 -7.89
CA ALA A 239 -2.29 0.91 -9.09
C ALA A 239 -3.54 0.06 -8.80
N GLY A 240 -3.42 -0.96 -7.93
CA GLY A 240 -4.54 -1.77 -7.50
C GLY A 240 -5.62 -0.96 -6.78
N GLN A 241 -5.22 -0.12 -5.84
CA GLN A 241 -6.13 0.79 -5.13
C GLN A 241 -6.80 1.80 -6.07
N ALA A 242 -6.04 2.39 -6.99
CA ALA A 242 -6.55 3.34 -7.99
C ALA A 242 -7.58 2.70 -8.93
N LEU A 243 -7.34 1.46 -9.35
CA LEU A 243 -8.28 0.71 -10.18
C LEU A 243 -9.60 0.48 -9.43
N VAL A 244 -9.54 0.07 -8.16
CA VAL A 244 -10.73 -0.14 -7.32
C VAL A 244 -11.49 1.17 -7.10
N ALA A 245 -10.80 2.24 -6.71
CA ALA A 245 -11.41 3.55 -6.49
C ALA A 245 -12.03 4.10 -7.78
N GLY A 246 -11.34 3.99 -8.91
CA GLY A 246 -11.81 4.42 -10.23
C GLY A 246 -13.05 3.65 -10.69
N ALA A 247 -13.06 2.32 -10.53
CA ALA A 247 -14.23 1.49 -10.86
C ALA A 247 -15.46 1.87 -10.02
N LEU A 248 -15.27 2.13 -8.72
CA LEU A 248 -16.33 2.57 -7.83
C LEU A 248 -16.86 3.97 -8.20
N LEU A 249 -15.97 4.91 -8.52
CA LEU A 249 -16.37 6.24 -8.97
C LEU A 249 -17.15 6.18 -10.29
N ALA A 250 -16.71 5.37 -11.25
CA ALA A 250 -17.43 5.16 -12.50
C ALA A 250 -18.82 4.58 -12.27
N ALA A 251 -18.94 3.58 -11.38
CA ALA A 251 -20.23 2.99 -10.99
C ALA A 251 -21.12 4.02 -10.27
N GLY A 252 -20.58 4.76 -9.31
CA GLY A 252 -21.28 5.81 -8.57
C GLY A 252 -21.78 6.94 -9.48
N ASN A 253 -20.94 7.36 -10.44
CA ASN A 253 -21.32 8.38 -11.42
C ASN A 253 -22.44 7.91 -12.35
N LYS A 254 -22.38 6.66 -12.83
CA LYS A 254 -23.46 6.07 -13.66
C LYS A 254 -24.78 5.97 -12.90
N VAL A 255 -24.74 5.65 -11.61
CA VAL A 255 -25.94 5.61 -10.74
C VAL A 255 -26.48 7.02 -10.50
N SER A 256 -25.61 8.01 -10.30
CA SER A 256 -25.98 9.42 -10.11
C SER A 256 -26.57 10.05 -11.38
N SER A 257 -25.99 9.76 -12.55
CA SER A 257 -26.44 10.31 -13.84
C SER A 257 -27.81 9.76 -14.26
N ARG A 258 -28.05 8.45 -14.10
CA ARG A 258 -29.36 7.82 -14.35
C ARG A 258 -30.50 8.41 -13.52
N ARG A 259 -30.19 8.97 -12.35
CA ARG A 259 -31.19 9.63 -11.50
C ARG A 259 -31.53 11.03 -11.96
N ARG A 260 -30.57 11.77 -12.52
CA ARG A 260 -30.85 13.08 -13.13
C ARG A 260 -31.73 12.99 -14.38
N SER A 261 -31.78 11.82 -15.02
CA SER A 261 -32.60 11.56 -16.20
C SER A 261 -33.98 10.96 -15.91
N LEU A 262 -34.32 10.66 -14.65
CA LEU A 262 -35.65 10.16 -14.28
C LEU A 262 -36.48 11.37 -13.79
N PRO A 263 -37.65 11.65 -14.42
CA PRO A 263 -38.52 12.79 -14.08
C PRO A 263 -39.17 12.63 -12.69
#